data_AF-A0A927AE54-F1
#
_entry.id   AF-A0A927AE54-F1
#
_cell.length_a   1.000
_cell.length_b   1.000
_cell.length_c   1.000
_cell.angle_alpha   90.00
_cell.angle_beta   90.00
_cell.angle_gamma   90.00
#
_symmetry.space_group_name_H-M   'P 1'
#
loop_
_entity.id
_entity.type
_entity.pdbx_description
1 polymer ?
#
loop_
_entity_poly.entity_id
_entity_poly.type
_entity_poly.pdbx_seq_one_letter_code
_entity_poly.pdbx_strand_id
1 'polypeptide(L)'
;MTYSTAEDLKRSLHHVLGQLDRFEQCVLLDYPDYLNLGDHLIWLGSIFYLTQTLQSKIVYTASANTFSASAMEDCMGNAPILLNGGGNLGDLWMPCQRFREQIISQYRDRPIVILPQSIYFAQADNLKRAAEIFNAHPNLTLFTRDQFSYEFARQHFHNCQVFLAPDMVFQLAGMPDLSLNFSNSSSVLYHCRTDRELNRSCVPALDVPNLVVQDWASYGWVLGMNQSPIKRAIAQMIRAVWQRGLTTLREWMSRQIWLSTHSHHDLFSSLYNPAMHRQSWDFFHSGLYQFQQHRLIVTNRLHGHILSVLLGIPHVFLPNSYHKNEAFYQTWTKDIPFCTFVNDPAHTQSAIEELLSHNSSTPSHSSMSRIAY
;
A
#
# COMPACT_ATOMS: atom_id res chain seq x y z
N MET A 1 -13.42 19.01 3.61
CA MET A 1 -14.35 17.89 3.39
C MET A 1 -14.14 16.91 4.53
N THR A 2 -15.19 16.28 5.03
CA THR A 2 -15.09 15.22 6.05
C THR A 2 -14.95 13.87 5.34
N TYR A 3 -13.99 13.06 5.75
CA TYR A 3 -13.71 11.75 5.16
C TYR A 3 -14.04 10.65 6.17
N SER A 4 -15.24 10.09 6.07
CA SER A 4 -15.77 9.15 7.07
C SER A 4 -15.70 7.69 6.64
N THR A 5 -15.51 7.43 5.34
CA THR A 5 -15.43 6.09 4.76
C THR A 5 -14.27 5.95 3.77
N ALA A 6 -13.94 4.71 3.42
CA ALA A 6 -12.97 4.41 2.36
C ALA A 6 -13.44 4.92 0.98
N GLU A 7 -14.75 4.90 0.73
CA GLU A 7 -15.37 5.40 -0.50
C GLU A 7 -15.26 6.93 -0.62
N ASP A 8 -15.35 7.66 0.49
CA ASP A 8 -15.10 9.12 0.51
C ASP A 8 -13.68 9.42 0.02
N LEU A 9 -12.71 8.65 0.51
CA LEU A 9 -11.29 8.78 0.14
C LEU A 9 -11.05 8.36 -1.31
N LYS A 10 -11.70 7.29 -1.80
CA LYS A 10 -11.65 6.89 -3.21
C LYS A 10 -12.21 7.98 -4.13
N ARG A 11 -13.34 8.61 -3.77
CA ARG A 11 -13.90 9.72 -4.56
C ARG A 11 -12.96 10.92 -4.60
N SER A 12 -12.34 11.25 -3.47
CA SER A 12 -11.33 12.32 -3.40
C SER A 12 -10.09 11.99 -4.25
N LEU A 13 -9.62 10.74 -4.21
CA LEU A 13 -8.54 10.25 -5.06
C LEU A 13 -8.86 10.42 -6.55
N HIS A 14 -10.06 10.02 -6.97
CA HIS A 14 -10.52 10.16 -8.35
C HIS A 14 -10.63 11.61 -8.79
N HIS A 15 -11.15 12.48 -7.91
CA HIS A 15 -11.28 13.90 -8.20
C HIS A 15 -9.91 14.57 -8.46
N VAL A 16 -8.91 14.26 -7.63
CA VAL A 16 -7.59 14.86 -7.74
C VAL A 16 -6.80 14.26 -8.91
N LEU A 17 -6.79 12.93 -9.06
CA LEU A 17 -6.11 12.29 -10.19
C LEU A 17 -6.79 12.56 -11.54
N GLY A 18 -8.08 12.91 -11.54
CA GLY A 18 -8.81 13.33 -12.74
C GLY A 18 -8.30 14.64 -13.36
N GLN A 19 -7.34 15.32 -12.71
CA GLN A 19 -6.61 16.46 -13.27
C GLN A 19 -5.47 16.04 -14.21
N LEU A 20 -5.15 14.74 -14.26
CA LEU A 20 -4.22 14.21 -15.25
C LEU A 20 -4.82 14.30 -16.65
N ASP A 21 -3.98 14.68 -17.62
CA ASP A 21 -4.32 14.58 -19.03
C ASP A 21 -4.70 13.13 -19.37
N ARG A 22 -5.66 12.96 -20.28
CA ARG A 22 -6.02 11.63 -20.77
C ARG A 22 -4.91 11.12 -21.69
N PHE A 23 -4.54 9.86 -21.50
CA PHE A 23 -3.58 9.16 -22.34
C PHE A 23 -4.07 7.74 -22.61
N GLU A 24 -3.94 7.28 -23.85
CA GLU A 24 -4.38 5.93 -24.27
C GLU A 24 -3.44 4.84 -23.76
N GLN A 25 -2.16 5.17 -23.59
CA GLN A 25 -1.14 4.25 -23.13
C GLN A 25 -0.17 4.94 -22.16
N CYS A 26 0.40 4.17 -21.25
CA CYS A 26 1.39 4.66 -20.30
C CYS A 26 2.40 3.59 -19.89
N VAL A 27 3.51 4.05 -19.33
CA VAL A 27 4.48 3.20 -18.64
C VAL A 27 4.30 3.34 -17.13
N LEU A 28 4.38 2.24 -16.38
CA LEU A 28 4.34 2.25 -14.92
C LEU A 28 5.60 1.62 -14.34
N LEU A 29 6.43 2.42 -13.67
CA LEU A 29 7.71 1.99 -13.08
C LEU A 29 7.67 2.03 -11.55
N ASP A 30 8.79 1.62 -10.94
CA ASP A 30 9.00 1.52 -9.50
C ASP A 30 8.14 0.41 -8.84
N TYR A 31 8.06 -0.74 -9.52
CA TYR A 31 7.45 -1.93 -8.92
C TYR A 31 8.16 -2.33 -7.62
N PRO A 32 7.41 -2.61 -6.54
CA PRO A 32 7.99 -3.01 -5.26
C PRO A 32 8.45 -4.48 -5.28
N ASP A 33 9.67 -4.72 -5.74
CA ASP A 33 10.28 -6.07 -5.76
C ASP A 33 10.87 -6.47 -4.39
N TYR A 34 10.05 -6.39 -3.35
CA TYR A 34 10.42 -6.70 -1.96
C TYR A 34 9.15 -7.01 -1.16
N LEU A 35 9.31 -7.56 0.05
CA LEU A 35 8.18 -8.18 0.75
C LEU A 35 7.14 -7.19 1.33
N ASN A 36 7.28 -5.86 1.12
CA ASN A 36 6.35 -4.88 1.68
C ASN A 36 4.97 -4.93 1.05
N LEU A 37 4.07 -5.69 1.68
CA LEU A 37 2.68 -5.85 1.27
C LEU A 37 1.99 -4.51 0.99
N GLY A 38 2.25 -3.49 1.82
CA GLY A 38 1.66 -2.17 1.63
C GLY A 38 1.97 -1.55 0.26
N ASP A 39 3.20 -1.70 -0.21
CA ASP A 39 3.61 -1.14 -1.51
C ASP A 39 3.02 -1.95 -2.68
N HIS A 40 2.78 -3.25 -2.48
CA HIS A 40 2.02 -4.07 -3.44
C HIS A 40 0.54 -3.64 -3.53
N LEU A 41 -0.07 -3.21 -2.43
CA LEU A 41 -1.44 -2.65 -2.47
C LEU A 41 -1.48 -1.34 -3.26
N ILE A 42 -0.48 -0.47 -3.08
CA ILE A 42 -0.34 0.76 -3.87
C ILE A 42 -0.22 0.39 -5.35
N TRP A 43 0.65 -0.57 -5.68
CA TRP A 43 0.82 -1.03 -7.06
C TRP A 43 -0.49 -1.50 -7.68
N LEU A 44 -1.24 -2.35 -6.98
CA LEU A 44 -2.56 -2.81 -7.45
C LEU A 44 -3.54 -1.65 -7.62
N GLY A 45 -3.56 -0.70 -6.67
CA GLY A 45 -4.36 0.52 -6.79
C GLY A 45 -4.00 1.32 -8.05
N SER A 46 -2.72 1.45 -8.35
CA SER A 46 -2.24 2.08 -9.59
C SER A 46 -2.69 1.33 -10.84
N ILE A 47 -2.57 0.00 -10.87
CA ILE A 47 -3.03 -0.83 -12.00
C ILE A 47 -4.53 -0.64 -12.24
N PHE A 48 -5.35 -0.78 -11.20
CA PHE A 48 -6.80 -0.69 -11.35
C PHE A 48 -7.26 0.72 -11.70
N TYR A 49 -6.63 1.75 -11.15
CA TYR A 49 -6.94 3.13 -11.53
C TYR A 49 -6.64 3.36 -13.03
N LEU A 50 -5.44 3.00 -13.47
CA LEU A 50 -5.02 3.22 -14.86
C LEU A 50 -5.86 2.43 -15.86
N THR A 51 -6.13 1.16 -15.59
CA THR A 51 -6.79 0.25 -16.54
C THR A 51 -8.32 0.34 -16.49
N GLN A 52 -8.92 0.50 -15.31
CA GLN A 52 -10.38 0.46 -15.15
C GLN A 52 -11.00 1.85 -15.07
N THR A 53 -10.26 2.86 -14.57
CA THR A 53 -10.77 4.23 -14.43
C THR A 53 -10.33 5.11 -15.59
N LEU A 54 -9.02 5.16 -15.88
CA LEU A 54 -8.51 5.93 -17.03
C LEU A 54 -8.62 5.19 -18.37
N GLN A 55 -8.89 3.88 -18.35
CA GLN A 55 -8.95 3.03 -19.55
C GLN A 55 -7.65 3.09 -20.39
N SER A 56 -6.52 3.32 -19.72
CA SER A 56 -5.20 3.40 -20.34
C SER A 56 -4.53 2.03 -20.38
N LYS A 57 -3.83 1.76 -21.48
CA LYS A 57 -3.02 0.56 -21.67
C LYS A 57 -1.65 0.74 -21.03
N ILE A 58 -1.32 -0.12 -20.06
CA ILE A 58 0.02 -0.15 -19.48
C ILE A 58 0.93 -0.99 -20.38
N VAL A 59 1.82 -0.34 -21.12
CA VAL A 59 2.65 -0.99 -22.16
C VAL A 59 3.98 -1.53 -21.63
N TYR A 60 4.45 -1.03 -20.49
CA TYR A 60 5.68 -1.49 -19.86
C TYR A 60 5.61 -1.33 -18.33
N THR A 61 6.15 -2.32 -17.62
CA THR A 61 6.29 -2.32 -16.16
C THR A 61 7.65 -2.85 -15.72
N ALA A 62 8.26 -2.22 -14.71
CA ALA A 62 9.55 -2.66 -14.16
C ALA A 62 9.79 -2.17 -12.73
N SER A 63 10.66 -2.88 -12.02
CA SER A 63 11.28 -2.40 -10.78
C SER A 63 12.62 -1.71 -11.10
N ALA A 64 13.22 -1.06 -10.11
CA ALA A 64 14.56 -0.49 -10.26
C ALA A 64 15.62 -1.54 -10.68
N ASN A 65 15.43 -2.82 -10.31
CA ASN A 65 16.37 -3.90 -10.61
C ASN A 65 16.14 -4.56 -11.98
N THR A 66 14.93 -4.48 -12.52
CA THR A 66 14.55 -5.14 -13.79
C THR A 66 14.37 -4.17 -14.94
N PHE A 67 14.51 -2.87 -14.69
CA PHE A 67 14.36 -1.83 -15.69
C PHE A 67 15.37 -1.97 -16.83
N SER A 68 14.85 -1.90 -18.07
CA SER A 68 15.64 -1.87 -19.29
C SER A 68 15.18 -0.73 -20.17
N ALA A 69 16.05 0.26 -20.37
CA ALA A 69 15.76 1.43 -21.20
C ALA A 69 15.42 1.03 -22.64
N SER A 70 16.13 0.06 -23.23
CA SER A 70 15.85 -0.40 -24.59
C SER A 70 14.48 -1.08 -24.70
N ALA A 71 14.17 -2.00 -23.77
CA ALA A 71 12.89 -2.71 -23.79
C ALA A 71 11.70 -1.76 -23.57
N MET A 72 11.90 -0.71 -22.76
CA MET A 72 10.87 0.31 -22.56
C MET A 72 10.68 1.14 -23.84
N GLU A 73 11.76 1.64 -24.46
CA GLU A 73 11.70 2.44 -25.69
C GLU A 73 11.06 1.68 -26.86
N ASP A 74 11.33 0.38 -26.98
CA ASP A 74 10.71 -0.48 -28.00
C ASP A 74 9.16 -0.56 -27.88
N CYS A 75 8.61 -0.31 -26.68
CA CYS A 75 7.20 -0.48 -26.37
C CYS A 75 6.41 0.83 -26.19
N MET A 76 7.09 1.96 -25.97
CA MET A 76 6.46 3.13 -25.33
C MET A 76 6.12 4.31 -26.27
N GLY A 77 6.82 4.49 -27.39
CA GLY A 77 6.69 5.73 -28.18
C GLY A 77 6.78 6.98 -27.30
N ASN A 78 5.83 7.92 -27.43
CA ASN A 78 5.76 9.14 -26.59
C ASN A 78 4.84 9.01 -25.36
N ALA A 79 4.59 7.79 -24.86
CA ALA A 79 3.71 7.58 -23.72
C ALA A 79 4.27 8.22 -22.42
N PRO A 80 3.41 8.77 -21.55
CA PRO A 80 3.83 9.29 -20.25
C PRO A 80 4.38 8.17 -19.34
N ILE A 81 5.33 8.55 -18.49
CA ILE A 81 5.93 7.65 -17.49
C ILE A 81 5.30 7.94 -16.13
N LEU A 82 4.69 6.92 -15.53
CA LEU A 82 4.19 6.97 -14.17
C LEU A 82 5.16 6.25 -13.24
N LEU A 83 5.49 6.88 -12.12
CA LEU A 83 6.24 6.29 -11.03
C LEU A 83 5.29 5.93 -9.89
N ASN A 84 5.38 4.71 -9.38
CA ASN A 84 4.50 4.22 -8.31
C ASN A 84 4.54 5.12 -7.06
N GLY A 85 3.43 5.12 -6.32
CA GLY A 85 3.28 5.87 -5.07
C GLY A 85 4.00 5.20 -3.89
N GLY A 86 3.84 5.77 -2.69
CA GLY A 86 4.35 5.15 -1.46
C GLY A 86 5.06 6.09 -0.50
N GLY A 87 6.06 5.57 0.19
CA GLY A 87 6.84 6.33 1.18
C GLY A 87 8.34 6.22 0.93
N ASN A 88 8.76 6.30 -0.33
CA ASN A 88 10.14 6.08 -0.77
C ASN A 88 10.73 7.29 -1.51
N LEU A 89 10.10 8.47 -1.41
CA LEU A 89 10.65 9.73 -1.90
C LEU A 89 11.49 10.39 -0.81
N GLY A 90 12.82 10.20 -0.92
CA GLY A 90 13.79 10.77 0.00
C GLY A 90 14.91 9.83 0.40
N ASP A 91 15.55 10.11 1.53
CA ASP A 91 16.87 9.55 1.88
C ASP A 91 16.82 8.21 2.62
N LEU A 92 15.65 7.86 3.15
CA LEU A 92 15.47 6.62 3.90
C LEU A 92 15.63 5.39 3.01
N TRP A 93 15.23 5.52 1.73
CA TRP A 93 15.18 4.44 0.73
C TRP A 93 15.92 4.84 -0.55
N MET A 94 17.22 5.11 -0.41
CA MET A 94 18.09 5.61 -1.50
C MET A 94 18.01 4.86 -2.84
N PRO A 95 17.89 3.51 -2.90
CA PRO A 95 17.78 2.83 -4.19
C PRO A 95 16.58 3.28 -5.03
N CYS A 96 15.40 3.42 -4.41
CA CYS A 96 14.19 3.92 -5.07
C CYS A 96 14.36 5.38 -5.49
N GLN A 97 14.94 6.21 -4.62
CA GLN A 97 15.16 7.63 -4.93
C GLN A 97 16.12 7.83 -6.11
N ARG A 98 17.23 7.07 -6.16
CA ARG A 98 18.19 7.13 -7.27
C ARG A 98 17.58 6.67 -8.59
N PHE A 99 16.78 5.60 -8.56
CA PHE A 99 16.08 5.13 -9.75
C PHE A 99 15.11 6.21 -10.28
N ARG A 100 14.32 6.82 -9.40
CA ARG A 100 13.43 7.93 -9.75
C ARG A 100 14.18 9.11 -10.39
N GLU A 101 15.26 9.54 -9.76
CA GLU A 101 16.10 10.64 -10.27
C GLU A 101 16.74 10.31 -11.62
N GLN A 102 17.15 9.05 -11.84
CA GLN A 102 17.64 8.59 -13.13
C GLN A 102 16.55 8.72 -14.21
N ILE A 103 15.35 8.19 -13.97
CA ILE A 103 14.24 8.27 -14.93
C ILE A 103 13.89 9.74 -15.25
N ILE A 104 13.76 10.59 -14.23
CA ILE A 104 13.44 12.01 -14.41
C ILE A 104 14.54 12.75 -15.19
N SER A 105 15.81 12.45 -14.92
CA SER A 105 16.92 13.12 -15.61
C SER A 105 17.01 12.68 -17.08
N GLN A 106 16.71 11.41 -17.36
CA GLN A 106 16.88 10.81 -18.68
C GLN A 106 15.74 11.16 -19.64
N TYR A 107 14.48 11.13 -19.20
CA TYR A 107 13.30 11.21 -20.07
C TYR A 107 12.61 12.58 -20.01
N ARG A 108 13.24 13.60 -20.59
CA ARG A 108 12.75 15.00 -20.53
C ARG A 108 11.82 15.40 -21.68
N ASP A 109 11.60 14.51 -22.63
CA ASP A 109 10.82 14.74 -23.85
C ASP A 109 9.32 14.39 -23.69
N ARG A 110 8.92 13.88 -22.53
CA ARG A 110 7.56 13.40 -22.28
C ARG A 110 7.12 13.68 -20.83
N PRO A 111 5.80 13.64 -20.54
CA PRO A 111 5.32 13.86 -19.19
C PRO A 111 5.77 12.74 -18.24
N ILE A 112 6.16 13.12 -17.02
CA ILE A 112 6.41 12.18 -15.92
C ILE A 112 5.47 12.52 -14.78
N VAL A 113 4.83 11.49 -14.23
CA VAL A 113 3.90 11.62 -13.10
C VAL A 113 4.37 10.73 -11.96
N ILE A 114 4.59 11.32 -10.78
CA ILE A 114 4.84 10.59 -9.54
C ILE A 114 3.50 10.46 -8.81
N LEU A 115 2.99 9.23 -8.68
CA LEU A 115 1.76 8.92 -7.96
C LEU A 115 1.92 9.22 -6.45
N PRO A 116 0.83 9.32 -5.65
CA PRO A 116 0.85 9.84 -4.28
C PRO A 116 1.99 9.30 -3.40
N GLN A 117 2.89 10.20 -2.98
CA GLN A 117 4.07 9.89 -2.16
C GLN A 117 4.07 10.63 -0.82
N SER A 118 4.67 10.01 0.20
CA SER A 118 5.18 10.72 1.38
C SER A 118 6.66 11.08 1.17
N ILE A 119 7.05 12.26 1.61
CA ILE A 119 8.38 12.84 1.35
C ILE A 119 9.16 12.98 2.65
N TYR A 120 10.41 12.53 2.65
CA TYR A 120 11.30 12.71 3.80
C TYR A 120 12.78 12.75 3.42
N PHE A 121 13.41 13.93 3.54
CA PHE A 121 14.85 14.12 3.39
C PHE A 121 15.48 14.44 4.74
N ALA A 122 16.44 13.61 5.17
CA ALA A 122 17.21 13.86 6.38
C ALA A 122 18.45 14.70 6.08
N GLN A 123 18.99 14.60 4.86
CA GLN A 123 20.22 15.27 4.43
C GLN A 123 19.89 16.38 3.44
N ALA A 124 20.32 17.61 3.77
CA ALA A 124 20.08 18.78 2.92
C ALA A 124 20.70 18.65 1.53
N ASP A 125 21.86 17.98 1.41
CA ASP A 125 22.53 17.76 0.12
C ASP A 125 21.72 16.86 -0.82
N ASN A 126 21.09 15.81 -0.28
CA ASN A 126 20.25 14.94 -1.07
C ASN A 126 18.96 15.65 -1.51
N LEU A 127 18.38 16.46 -0.63
CA LEU A 127 17.24 17.32 -0.98
C LEU A 127 17.61 18.29 -2.11
N LYS A 128 18.75 18.96 -1.99
CA LYS A 128 19.24 19.90 -3.01
C LYS A 128 19.36 19.21 -4.37
N ARG A 129 20.01 18.05 -4.41
CA ARG A 129 20.18 17.25 -5.62
C ARG A 129 18.84 16.78 -6.22
N ALA A 130 17.92 16.31 -5.39
CA ALA A 130 16.58 15.92 -5.84
C ALA A 130 15.82 17.13 -6.42
N ALA A 131 15.88 18.29 -5.74
CA ALA A 131 15.24 19.51 -6.19
C ALA A 131 15.82 20.02 -7.51
N GLU A 132 17.14 19.97 -7.71
CA GLU A 132 17.77 20.33 -8.99
C GLU A 132 17.25 19.46 -10.14
N ILE A 133 17.16 18.14 -9.94
CA ILE A 133 16.67 17.19 -10.95
C ILE A 133 15.19 17.40 -11.25
N PHE A 134 14.36 17.49 -10.20
CA PHE A 134 12.92 17.59 -10.33
C PHE A 134 12.53 18.91 -10.99
N ASN A 135 13.14 20.01 -10.56
CA ASN A 135 12.86 21.33 -11.12
C ASN A 135 13.40 21.48 -12.55
N ALA A 136 14.42 20.72 -12.95
CA ALA A 136 14.89 20.73 -14.33
C ALA A 136 13.87 20.09 -15.29
N HIS A 137 13.06 19.12 -14.87
CA HIS A 137 12.16 18.42 -15.77
C HIS A 137 11.06 19.34 -16.32
N PRO A 138 10.81 19.40 -17.65
CA PRO A 138 9.89 20.38 -18.24
C PRO A 138 8.41 20.09 -17.98
N ASN A 139 8.05 18.84 -17.71
CA ASN A 139 6.67 18.44 -17.42
C ASN A 139 6.62 17.32 -16.37
N LEU A 140 6.91 17.66 -15.11
CA LEU A 140 6.86 16.74 -13.98
C LEU A 140 5.67 17.06 -13.06
N THR A 141 4.81 16.08 -12.86
CA THR A 141 3.69 16.13 -11.92
C THR A 141 3.98 15.26 -10.70
N LEU A 142 3.76 15.79 -9.50
CA LEU A 142 4.00 15.12 -8.23
C LEU A 142 2.72 15.14 -7.38
N PHE A 143 2.16 13.95 -7.13
CA PHE A 143 1.14 13.76 -6.12
C PHE A 143 1.78 13.44 -4.78
N THR A 144 1.30 14.09 -3.74
CA THR A 144 1.69 13.85 -2.35
C THR A 144 0.49 13.33 -1.56
N ARG A 145 0.74 12.46 -0.58
CA ARG A 145 -0.34 11.78 0.15
C ARG A 145 -0.61 12.29 1.56
N ASP A 146 0.04 13.36 1.99
CA ASP A 146 -0.16 13.98 3.29
C ASP A 146 0.20 15.47 3.23
N GLN A 147 -0.41 16.28 4.10
CA GLN A 147 -0.28 17.73 4.10
C GLN A 147 1.18 18.19 4.27
N PHE A 148 1.93 17.51 5.13
CA PHE A 148 3.36 17.79 5.35
C PHE A 148 4.14 17.65 4.04
N SER A 149 3.99 16.52 3.35
CA SER A 149 4.65 16.25 2.09
C SER A 149 4.22 17.23 1.00
N TYR A 150 2.95 17.64 0.98
CA TYR A 150 2.44 18.64 0.03
C TYR A 150 3.12 20.00 0.19
N GLU A 151 3.18 20.51 1.42
CA GLU A 151 3.83 21.78 1.71
C GLU A 151 5.34 21.72 1.43
N PHE A 152 5.99 20.62 1.82
CA PHE A 152 7.39 20.37 1.53
C PHE A 152 7.67 20.37 0.02
N ALA A 153 6.85 19.66 -0.77
CA ALA A 153 6.98 19.63 -2.22
C ALA A 153 6.80 21.00 -2.85
N ARG A 154 5.81 21.78 -2.42
CA ARG A 154 5.59 23.15 -2.92
C ARG A 154 6.75 24.09 -2.63
N GLN A 155 7.43 23.90 -1.51
CA GLN A 155 8.57 24.73 -1.12
C GLN A 155 9.82 24.40 -1.95
N HIS A 156 10.07 23.12 -2.24
CA HIS A 156 11.35 22.67 -2.83
C HIS A 156 11.28 22.33 -4.33
N PHE A 157 10.11 21.93 -4.83
CA PHE A 157 9.89 21.50 -6.22
C PHE A 157 9.02 22.50 -6.99
N HIS A 158 9.49 23.75 -7.04
CA HIS A 158 8.76 24.91 -7.55
C HIS A 158 8.40 24.86 -9.05
N ASN A 159 9.10 24.07 -9.87
CA ASN A 159 8.78 23.90 -11.30
C ASN A 159 7.88 22.68 -11.56
N CYS A 160 7.57 21.87 -10.54
CA CYS A 160 6.69 20.72 -10.67
C CYS A 160 5.22 21.12 -10.44
N GLN A 161 4.31 20.40 -11.09
CA GLN A 161 2.89 20.47 -10.75
C GLN A 161 2.65 19.62 -9.51
N VAL A 162 2.27 20.22 -8.38
CA VAL A 162 2.15 19.52 -7.09
C VAL A 162 0.70 19.44 -6.65
N PHE A 163 0.24 18.22 -6.36
CA PHE A 163 -1.14 17.94 -5.92
C PHE A 163 -1.16 17.15 -4.61
N LEU A 164 -2.21 17.34 -3.81
CA LEU A 164 -2.48 16.58 -2.60
C LEU A 164 -3.62 15.60 -2.88
N ALA A 165 -3.33 14.30 -2.82
CA ALA A 165 -4.28 13.23 -3.10
C ALA A 165 -4.22 12.15 -2.02
N PRO A 166 -5.31 11.42 -1.75
CA PRO A 166 -5.24 10.22 -0.92
C PRO A 166 -4.28 9.17 -1.48
N ASP A 167 -3.99 8.14 -0.68
CA ASP A 167 -3.15 7.02 -1.13
C ASP A 167 -3.81 6.20 -2.25
N MET A 168 -3.01 5.66 -3.18
CA MET A 168 -3.50 4.81 -4.28
C MET A 168 -4.24 3.56 -3.79
N VAL A 169 -3.94 3.06 -2.58
CA VAL A 169 -4.63 1.91 -1.98
C VAL A 169 -6.14 2.14 -1.87
N PHE A 170 -6.62 3.39 -1.73
CA PHE A 170 -8.05 3.67 -1.70
C PHE A 170 -8.76 3.37 -3.03
N GLN A 171 -8.05 3.19 -4.14
CA GLN A 171 -8.65 2.63 -5.35
C GLN A 171 -9.31 1.27 -5.11
N LEU A 172 -8.79 0.49 -4.14
CA LEU A 172 -9.31 -0.82 -3.76
C LEU A 172 -10.61 -0.74 -2.95
N ALA A 173 -11.05 0.45 -2.52
CA ALA A 173 -12.30 0.60 -1.78
C ALA A 173 -13.50 0.16 -2.62
N GLY A 174 -14.42 -0.59 -1.99
CA GLY A 174 -15.59 -1.18 -2.63
C GLY A 174 -15.26 -2.30 -3.63
N MET A 175 -14.06 -2.89 -3.60
CA MET A 175 -13.82 -4.12 -4.37
C MET A 175 -14.72 -5.25 -3.84
N PRO A 176 -15.31 -6.06 -4.74
CA PRO A 176 -16.07 -7.23 -4.33
C PRO A 176 -15.20 -8.15 -3.44
N ASP A 177 -15.85 -8.74 -2.44
CA ASP A 177 -15.32 -9.63 -1.41
C ASP A 177 -14.06 -9.19 -0.66
N LEU A 178 -13.92 -7.87 -0.42
CA LEU A 178 -13.09 -7.38 0.68
C LEU A 178 -13.47 -8.03 2.02
N SER A 179 -14.71 -8.50 2.18
CA SER A 179 -15.18 -9.29 3.33
C SER A 179 -15.02 -10.80 3.08
N LEU A 180 -13.91 -11.38 3.50
CA LEU A 180 -13.83 -12.82 3.65
C LEU A 180 -14.55 -13.18 4.97
N ASN A 181 -15.61 -13.99 4.89
CA ASN A 181 -16.36 -14.46 6.06
C ASN A 181 -15.49 -15.38 6.92
N PHE A 182 -14.65 -14.80 7.78
CA PHE A 182 -13.86 -15.55 8.76
C PHE A 182 -14.45 -15.43 10.16
N SER A 183 -14.22 -16.49 10.95
CA SER A 183 -14.90 -16.72 12.22
C SER A 183 -14.62 -15.61 13.23
N ASN A 184 -15.63 -15.28 14.05
CA ASN A 184 -15.60 -14.43 15.24
C ASN A 184 -14.44 -14.79 16.19
N SER A 185 -13.25 -14.32 15.88
CA SER A 185 -12.08 -14.44 16.73
C SER A 185 -12.08 -13.29 17.73
N SER A 186 -11.93 -13.60 19.01
CA SER A 186 -11.80 -12.58 20.06
C SER A 186 -10.40 -11.96 20.13
N SER A 187 -9.48 -12.37 19.25
CA SER A 187 -8.09 -11.93 19.27
C SER A 187 -7.89 -10.50 18.74
N VAL A 188 -6.85 -9.87 19.26
CA VAL A 188 -6.38 -8.54 18.87
C VAL A 188 -5.02 -8.69 18.18
N LEU A 189 -4.84 -8.12 17.00
CA LEU A 189 -3.54 -8.13 16.31
C LEU A 189 -2.77 -6.85 16.62
N TYR A 190 -1.59 -6.98 17.23
CA TYR A 190 -0.60 -5.92 17.24
C TYR A 190 0.32 -6.07 16.03
N HIS A 191 -0.05 -5.33 14.97
CA HIS A 191 0.65 -5.26 13.69
C HIS A 191 1.79 -4.24 13.74
N CYS A 192 2.92 -4.69 14.26
CA CYS A 192 4.09 -3.85 14.54
C CYS A 192 5.24 -4.07 13.56
N ARG A 193 5.84 -2.98 13.07
CA ARG A 193 7.08 -3.01 12.28
C ARG A 193 8.28 -3.46 13.11
N THR A 194 9.28 -4.04 12.44
CA THR A 194 10.59 -4.38 13.02
C THR A 194 11.77 -3.62 12.39
N ASP A 195 11.50 -2.75 11.40
CA ASP A 195 12.52 -2.09 10.59
C ASP A 195 12.80 -0.63 11.01
N ARG A 196 13.50 0.11 10.13
CA ARG A 196 13.97 1.49 10.38
C ARG A 196 12.84 2.51 10.59
N GLU A 197 11.61 2.20 10.20
CA GLU A 197 10.46 3.08 10.44
C GLU A 197 9.87 2.91 11.85
N LEU A 198 10.33 1.91 12.62
CA LEU A 198 9.87 1.68 13.98
C LEU A 198 10.36 2.80 14.92
N ASN A 199 9.40 3.48 15.56
CA ASN A 199 9.69 4.35 16.68
C ASN A 199 9.75 3.51 17.97
N ARG A 200 10.97 3.23 18.47
CA ARG A 200 11.19 2.40 19.67
C ARG A 200 10.59 3.00 20.94
N SER A 201 10.46 4.31 21.01
CA SER A 201 9.86 5.01 22.15
C SER A 201 8.33 4.87 22.19
N CYS A 202 7.72 4.42 21.08
CA CYS A 202 6.27 4.33 20.92
C CYS A 202 5.75 2.88 20.91
N VAL A 203 6.47 1.94 21.53
CA VAL A 203 6.04 0.54 21.66
C VAL A 203 5.20 0.40 22.94
N PRO A 204 3.88 0.16 22.85
CA PRO A 204 3.04 0.01 24.03
C PRO A 204 3.31 -1.31 24.74
N ALA A 205 3.27 -1.28 26.07
CA ALA A 205 3.11 -2.47 26.87
C ALA A 205 1.62 -2.83 26.86
N LEU A 206 1.25 -3.95 26.25
CA LEU A 206 -0.14 -4.38 26.09
C LEU A 206 -0.40 -5.65 26.90
N ASP A 207 -1.31 -5.56 27.87
CA ASP A 207 -1.86 -6.72 28.59
C ASP A 207 -3.31 -6.96 28.13
N VAL A 208 -3.46 -7.46 26.91
CA VAL A 208 -4.76 -7.70 26.28
C VAL A 208 -4.98 -9.20 26.09
N PRO A 209 -6.14 -9.76 26.48
CA PRO A 209 -6.44 -11.17 26.24
C PRO A 209 -6.40 -11.52 24.75
N ASN A 210 -5.79 -12.66 24.41
CA ASN A 210 -5.65 -13.15 23.03
C ASN A 210 -4.91 -12.15 22.09
N LEU A 211 -3.91 -11.44 22.61
CA LEU A 211 -3.03 -10.60 21.81
C LEU A 211 -2.13 -11.45 20.90
N VAL A 212 -2.18 -11.18 19.60
CA VAL A 212 -1.26 -11.73 18.60
C VAL A 212 -0.31 -10.61 18.18
N VAL A 213 1.00 -10.79 18.37
CA VAL A 213 2.01 -9.81 17.92
C VAL A 213 2.67 -10.35 16.67
N GLN A 214 2.42 -9.70 15.54
CA GLN A 214 2.95 -10.14 14.26
C GLN A 214 3.05 -8.95 13.32
N ASP A 215 4.15 -8.82 12.58
CA ASP A 215 4.18 -7.98 11.38
C ASP A 215 3.31 -8.68 10.30
N TRP A 216 3.55 -8.46 9.02
CA TRP A 216 2.98 -9.30 7.97
C TRP A 216 3.40 -10.77 8.12
N ALA A 217 2.41 -11.67 8.22
CA ALA A 217 2.64 -13.09 8.49
C ALA A 217 3.55 -13.80 7.45
N SER A 218 3.58 -13.28 6.23
CA SER A 218 4.36 -13.77 5.10
C SER A 218 5.88 -13.61 5.25
N TYR A 219 6.37 -12.87 6.25
CA TYR A 219 7.80 -12.49 6.34
C TYR A 219 8.67 -13.50 7.11
N GLY A 220 8.09 -14.28 8.03
CA GLY A 220 8.87 -15.20 8.88
C GLY A 220 9.56 -16.34 8.12
N TRP A 221 9.02 -16.74 6.96
CA TRP A 221 9.46 -17.94 6.24
C TRP A 221 10.46 -17.67 5.10
N VAL A 222 10.64 -16.41 4.66
CA VAL A 222 11.48 -16.07 3.50
C VAL A 222 12.95 -15.83 3.89
N LEU A 223 13.22 -15.43 5.13
CA LEU A 223 14.55 -15.01 5.59
C LEU A 223 15.47 -16.13 6.10
N GLY A 224 15.05 -17.40 6.04
CA GLY A 224 15.70 -18.50 6.76
C GLY A 224 16.49 -19.55 5.95
N MET A 225 16.94 -19.32 4.71
CA MET A 225 17.66 -20.39 3.96
C MET A 225 18.94 -19.94 3.23
N ASN A 226 20.05 -20.52 3.68
CA ASN A 226 21.40 -20.42 3.14
C ASN A 226 21.55 -21.21 1.81
N GLN A 227 22.41 -20.72 0.90
CA GLN A 227 22.42 -21.05 -0.53
C GLN A 227 23.09 -22.41 -0.86
N SER A 228 22.31 -23.44 -1.22
CA SER A 228 22.83 -24.69 -1.84
C SER A 228 21.85 -25.26 -2.89
N PRO A 229 22.32 -25.85 -4.03
CA PRO A 229 21.45 -26.27 -5.15
C PRO A 229 20.58 -27.49 -4.83
N ILE A 230 21.09 -28.46 -4.07
CA ILE A 230 20.34 -29.67 -3.70
C ILE A 230 19.30 -29.34 -2.63
N LYS A 231 19.64 -28.43 -1.70
CA LYS A 231 18.66 -27.83 -0.81
C LYS A 231 17.69 -26.91 -1.56
N ARG A 232 18.03 -26.33 -2.72
CA ARG A 232 17.05 -25.60 -3.57
C ARG A 232 16.01 -26.52 -4.19
N ALA A 233 16.31 -27.75 -4.57
CA ALA A 233 15.30 -28.65 -5.17
C ALA A 233 14.34 -29.20 -4.09
N ILE A 234 14.89 -29.64 -2.95
CA ILE A 234 14.09 -30.10 -1.81
C ILE A 234 13.36 -28.91 -1.17
N ALA A 235 14.04 -27.77 -1.02
CA ALA A 235 13.35 -26.53 -0.66
C ALA A 235 12.36 -26.16 -1.75
N GLN A 236 12.57 -26.30 -3.06
CA GLN A 236 11.58 -25.96 -4.10
C GLN A 236 10.32 -26.83 -4.03
N MET A 237 10.45 -28.10 -3.67
CA MET A 237 9.30 -28.98 -3.41
C MET A 237 8.59 -28.59 -2.11
N ILE A 238 9.35 -28.40 -1.02
CA ILE A 238 8.81 -27.90 0.25
C ILE A 238 8.26 -26.48 0.06
N ARG A 239 8.81 -25.67 -0.85
CA ARG A 239 8.44 -24.28 -1.20
C ARG A 239 7.24 -24.24 -2.13
N ALA A 240 7.03 -25.22 -3.00
CA ALA A 240 5.77 -25.36 -3.71
C ALA A 240 4.63 -25.64 -2.70
N VAL A 241 4.95 -26.30 -1.58
CA VAL A 241 4.04 -26.64 -0.48
C VAL A 241 4.08 -25.64 0.70
N TRP A 242 5.05 -24.73 0.81
CA TRP A 242 5.25 -23.80 1.95
C TRP A 242 5.64 -22.35 1.55
N GLN A 243 6.20 -22.09 0.38
CA GLN A 243 6.68 -20.77 -0.10
C GLN A 243 5.62 -19.96 -0.85
N ARG A 244 4.36 -20.40 -0.79
CA ARG A 244 3.20 -19.60 -1.19
C ARG A 244 2.44 -19.04 0.02
N GLY A 245 3.05 -18.91 1.20
CA GLY A 245 2.40 -18.34 2.38
C GLY A 245 1.31 -19.27 2.91
N LEU A 246 1.73 -20.33 3.58
CA LEU A 246 0.83 -21.35 4.11
C LEU A 246 1.00 -21.43 5.62
N THR A 247 0.30 -20.55 6.33
CA THR A 247 0.18 -20.66 7.79
C THR A 247 -0.83 -21.77 8.17
N THR A 248 -1.77 -22.13 7.30
CA THR A 248 -2.71 -23.25 7.51
C THR A 248 -3.31 -23.76 6.18
N LEU A 249 -3.70 -25.04 6.09
CA LEU A 249 -4.46 -25.59 4.95
C LEU A 249 -5.71 -24.77 4.59
N ARG A 250 -6.30 -24.09 5.59
CA ARG A 250 -7.44 -23.18 5.42
C ARG A 250 -7.10 -21.94 4.59
N GLU A 251 -5.93 -21.35 4.80
CA GLU A 251 -5.43 -20.21 4.02
C GLU A 251 -5.26 -20.60 2.55
N TRP A 252 -4.68 -21.78 2.30
CA TRP A 252 -4.53 -22.31 0.94
C TRP A 252 -5.87 -22.39 0.21
N MET A 253 -6.87 -23.02 0.84
CA MET A 253 -8.19 -23.19 0.26
C MET A 253 -8.84 -21.83 0.02
N SER A 254 -8.74 -20.91 0.99
CA SER A 254 -9.22 -19.54 0.82
C SER A 254 -8.57 -18.84 -0.38
N ARG A 255 -7.26 -19.03 -0.58
CA ARG A 255 -6.55 -18.44 -1.72
C ARG A 255 -6.97 -19.05 -3.04
N GLN A 256 -7.18 -20.37 -3.12
CA GLN A 256 -7.68 -21.00 -4.35
C GLN A 256 -9.09 -20.48 -4.68
N ILE A 257 -9.95 -20.35 -3.66
CA ILE A 257 -11.27 -19.74 -3.81
C ILE A 257 -11.13 -18.30 -4.31
N TRP A 258 -10.29 -17.47 -3.67
CA TRP A 258 -10.01 -16.09 -4.06
C TRP A 258 -9.57 -15.96 -5.52
N LEU A 259 -8.61 -16.78 -5.95
CA LEU A 259 -8.12 -16.78 -7.33
C LEU A 259 -9.19 -17.22 -8.34
N SER A 260 -10.09 -18.13 -7.94
CA SER A 260 -11.19 -18.59 -8.80
C SER A 260 -12.37 -17.61 -8.87
N THR A 261 -12.65 -16.89 -7.79
CA THR A 261 -13.79 -15.97 -7.65
C THR A 261 -13.48 -14.55 -8.10
N HIS A 262 -12.23 -14.10 -7.91
CA HIS A 262 -11.78 -12.74 -8.24
C HIS A 262 -10.79 -12.74 -9.40
N SER A 263 -11.15 -13.44 -10.48
CA SER A 263 -10.29 -13.58 -11.65
C SER A 263 -10.09 -12.23 -12.36
N HIS A 264 -9.14 -11.44 -11.88
CA HIS A 264 -8.43 -10.43 -12.64
C HIS A 264 -7.37 -11.09 -13.54
N HIS A 265 -7.53 -12.39 -13.81
CA HIS A 265 -6.59 -13.16 -14.62
C HIS A 265 -6.48 -12.59 -16.02
N ASP A 266 -7.61 -12.25 -16.64
CA ASP A 266 -7.65 -11.69 -17.99
C ASP A 266 -6.99 -10.31 -18.02
N LEU A 267 -7.28 -9.47 -17.02
CA LEU A 267 -6.63 -8.18 -16.84
C LEU A 267 -5.11 -8.36 -16.73
N PHE A 268 -4.61 -9.10 -15.74
CA PHE A 268 -3.17 -9.24 -15.53
C PHE A 268 -2.45 -9.94 -16.67
N SER A 269 -3.12 -10.88 -17.36
CA SER A 269 -2.54 -11.56 -18.52
C SER A 269 -2.41 -10.65 -19.73
N SER A 270 -3.23 -9.60 -19.82
CA SER A 270 -3.14 -8.57 -20.86
C SER A 270 -2.06 -7.51 -20.60
N LEU A 271 -1.57 -7.41 -19.36
CA LEU A 271 -0.58 -6.41 -18.95
C LEU A 271 0.86 -6.88 -19.21
N TYR A 272 1.77 -5.93 -19.36
CA TYR A 272 3.19 -6.22 -19.41
C TYR A 272 3.67 -6.88 -18.12
N ASN A 273 4.35 -8.01 -18.24
CA ASN A 273 4.85 -8.85 -17.14
C ASN A 273 3.76 -9.32 -16.14
N PRO A 274 2.84 -10.23 -16.57
CA PRO A 274 1.73 -10.72 -15.75
C PRO A 274 2.13 -11.30 -14.38
N ALA A 275 3.33 -11.86 -14.27
CA ALA A 275 3.81 -12.49 -13.04
C ALA A 275 3.93 -11.51 -11.87
N MET A 276 4.36 -10.27 -12.12
CA MET A 276 4.50 -9.22 -11.10
C MET A 276 3.14 -8.83 -10.50
N HIS A 277 2.14 -8.68 -11.37
CA HIS A 277 0.79 -8.33 -10.93
C HIS A 277 0.15 -9.45 -10.11
N ARG A 278 0.31 -10.71 -10.54
CA ARG A 278 -0.18 -11.88 -9.81
C ARG A 278 0.50 -12.02 -8.44
N GLN A 279 1.80 -11.75 -8.35
CA GLN A 279 2.51 -11.74 -7.07
C GLN A 279 1.94 -10.67 -6.11
N SER A 280 1.69 -9.45 -6.60
CA SER A 280 1.07 -8.39 -5.80
C SER A 280 -0.35 -8.77 -5.35
N TRP A 281 -1.11 -9.44 -6.23
CA TRP A 281 -2.44 -9.95 -5.93
C TRP A 281 -2.44 -11.02 -4.83
N ASP A 282 -1.42 -11.89 -4.82
CA ASP A 282 -1.23 -12.88 -3.78
C ASP A 282 -0.88 -12.25 -2.43
N PHE A 283 -0.05 -11.20 -2.44
CA PHE A 283 0.21 -10.42 -1.22
C PHE A 283 -1.05 -9.76 -0.69
N PHE A 284 -1.90 -9.22 -1.57
CA PHE A 284 -3.16 -8.63 -1.14
C PHE A 284 -4.04 -9.66 -0.41
N HIS A 285 -4.23 -10.86 -0.99
CA HIS A 285 -4.98 -11.93 -0.33
C HIS A 285 -4.40 -12.29 1.05
N SER A 286 -3.07 -12.38 1.15
CA SER A 286 -2.40 -12.69 2.41
C SER A 286 -2.68 -11.63 3.50
N GLY A 287 -2.71 -10.35 3.13
CA GLY A 287 -3.03 -9.25 4.03
C GLY A 287 -4.49 -9.28 4.50
N LEU A 288 -5.42 -9.51 3.56
CA LEU A 288 -6.84 -9.71 3.87
C LEU A 288 -7.04 -10.87 4.85
N TYR A 289 -6.45 -12.02 4.53
CA TYR A 289 -6.55 -13.23 5.33
C TYR A 289 -6.02 -13.03 6.75
N GLN A 290 -4.90 -12.32 6.91
CA GLN A 290 -4.33 -12.01 8.22
C GLN A 290 -5.26 -11.08 9.02
N PHE A 291 -5.67 -9.95 8.44
CA PHE A 291 -6.40 -8.91 9.17
C PHE A 291 -7.79 -9.37 9.61
N GLN A 292 -8.49 -10.12 8.76
CA GLN A 292 -9.86 -10.56 9.00
C GLN A 292 -10.00 -11.69 10.04
N GLN A 293 -8.88 -12.21 10.55
CA GLN A 293 -8.87 -13.15 11.67
C GLN A 293 -8.95 -12.47 13.03
N HIS A 294 -8.97 -11.14 13.07
CA HIS A 294 -8.90 -10.37 14.31
C HIS A 294 -10.05 -9.37 14.35
N ARG A 295 -10.63 -9.17 15.55
CA ARG A 295 -11.72 -8.20 15.74
C ARG A 295 -11.25 -6.76 15.89
N LEU A 296 -9.98 -6.57 16.24
CA LEU A 296 -9.35 -5.27 16.43
C LEU A 296 -7.87 -5.33 16.04
N ILE A 297 -7.39 -4.28 15.39
CA ILE A 297 -5.98 -4.14 15.00
C ILE A 297 -5.33 -3.00 15.78
N VAL A 298 -4.10 -3.16 16.21
CA VAL A 298 -3.23 -2.10 16.71
C VAL A 298 -2.05 -2.02 15.75
N THR A 299 -1.77 -0.87 15.14
CA THR A 299 -0.70 -0.82 14.13
C THR A 299 0.07 0.49 14.12
N ASN A 300 1.36 0.39 13.82
CA ASN A 300 2.23 1.51 13.47
C ASN A 300 2.61 1.51 11.97
N ARG A 301 1.99 0.64 11.16
CA ARG A 301 2.12 0.64 9.70
C ARG A 301 1.01 1.46 9.08
N LEU A 302 1.36 2.44 8.25
CA LEU A 302 0.39 3.21 7.48
C LEU A 302 -0.54 2.32 6.64
N HIS A 303 -0.01 1.33 5.92
CA HIS A 303 -0.84 0.41 5.15
C HIS A 303 -1.60 -0.62 6.00
N GLY A 304 -1.18 -0.84 7.26
CA GLY A 304 -2.01 -1.56 8.22
C GLY A 304 -3.26 -0.73 8.55
N HIS A 305 -3.08 0.55 8.84
CA HIS A 305 -4.18 1.49 9.05
C HIS A 305 -5.12 1.57 7.84
N ILE A 306 -4.57 1.82 6.64
CA ILE A 306 -5.39 1.93 5.42
C ILE A 306 -6.15 0.62 5.15
N LEU A 307 -5.51 -0.55 5.32
CA LEU A 307 -6.18 -1.83 5.13
C LEU A 307 -7.31 -2.04 6.16
N SER A 308 -7.11 -1.66 7.42
CA SER A 308 -8.18 -1.67 8.43
C SER A 308 -9.33 -0.73 8.06
N VAL A 309 -9.06 0.44 7.48
CA VAL A 309 -10.10 1.36 6.96
C VAL A 309 -10.86 0.73 5.80
N LEU A 310 -10.17 0.10 4.83
CA LEU A 310 -10.81 -0.59 3.72
C LEU A 310 -11.73 -1.74 4.17
N LEU A 311 -11.34 -2.44 5.24
CA LEU A 311 -12.07 -3.60 5.76
C LEU A 311 -13.12 -3.24 6.81
N GLY A 312 -13.21 -1.97 7.22
CA GLY A 312 -14.09 -1.56 8.32
C GLY A 312 -13.70 -2.21 9.66
N ILE A 313 -12.45 -2.60 9.85
CA ILE A 313 -11.99 -3.24 11.09
C ILE A 313 -11.61 -2.13 12.09
N PRO A 314 -12.20 -2.11 13.29
CA PRO A 314 -11.84 -1.19 14.35
C PRO A 314 -10.36 -1.30 14.72
N HIS A 315 -9.67 -0.18 14.88
CA HIS A 315 -8.23 -0.22 15.11
C HIS A 315 -7.65 1.00 15.81
N VAL A 316 -6.56 0.76 16.53
CA VAL A 316 -5.70 1.80 17.11
C VAL A 316 -4.53 2.05 16.18
N PHE A 317 -4.33 3.32 15.80
CA PHE A 317 -3.24 3.74 14.93
C PHE A 317 -2.16 4.48 15.73
N LEU A 318 -0.91 4.12 15.52
CA LEU A 318 0.24 4.61 16.29
C LEU A 318 1.19 5.45 15.41
N PRO A 319 1.91 6.42 16.00
CA PRO A 319 2.90 7.21 15.28
C PRO A 319 4.09 6.36 14.81
N ASN A 320 4.79 6.84 13.79
CA ASN A 320 6.06 6.28 13.34
C ASN A 320 7.24 7.22 13.69
N SER A 321 8.46 6.88 13.25
CA SER A 321 9.68 7.61 13.62
C SER A 321 9.84 9.03 13.05
N TYR A 322 9.04 9.42 12.05
CA TYR A 322 9.15 10.72 11.37
C TYR A 322 7.78 11.36 11.06
N HIS A 323 6.78 11.12 11.92
CA HIS A 323 5.43 11.73 11.85
C HIS A 323 4.60 11.48 10.57
N LYS A 324 5.06 10.64 9.63
CA LYS A 324 4.29 10.27 8.43
C LYS A 324 2.90 9.73 8.76
N ASN A 325 2.80 8.84 9.75
CA ASN A 325 1.52 8.25 10.14
C ASN A 325 0.55 9.31 10.66
N GLU A 326 1.05 10.22 11.52
CA GLU A 326 0.29 11.33 12.08
C GLU A 326 -0.14 12.31 10.98
N ALA A 327 0.79 12.71 10.10
CA ALA A 327 0.50 13.60 8.98
C ALA A 327 -0.60 13.03 8.08
N PHE A 328 -0.53 11.74 7.74
CA PHE A 328 -1.57 11.08 6.96
C PHE A 328 -2.91 11.04 7.70
N TYR A 329 -2.90 10.65 8.98
CA TYR A 329 -4.12 10.57 9.80
C TYR A 329 -4.84 11.92 9.86
N GLN A 330 -4.11 12.99 10.16
CA GLN A 330 -4.65 14.34 10.24
C GLN A 330 -5.17 14.86 8.89
N THR A 331 -4.52 14.46 7.79
CA THR A 331 -4.93 14.89 6.44
C THR A 331 -6.22 14.21 6.00
N TRP A 332 -6.35 12.89 6.24
CA TRP A 332 -7.37 12.07 5.57
C TRP A 332 -8.29 11.28 6.47
N THR A 333 -7.84 10.77 7.63
CA THR A 333 -8.56 9.69 8.33
C THR A 333 -8.94 10.01 9.78
N LYS A 334 -8.77 11.25 10.22
CA LYS A 334 -9.19 11.71 11.55
C LYS A 334 -10.70 11.57 11.82
N ASP A 335 -11.52 11.62 10.76
CA ASP A 335 -12.97 11.54 10.85
C ASP A 335 -13.50 10.10 10.73
N ILE A 336 -12.61 9.08 10.64
CA ILE A 336 -13.00 7.67 10.60
C ILE A 336 -13.45 7.23 12.00
N PRO A 337 -14.72 6.81 12.20
CA PRO A 337 -15.31 6.65 13.52
C PRO A 337 -14.80 5.43 14.31
N PHE A 338 -14.19 4.46 13.61
CA PHE A 338 -13.66 3.23 14.20
C PHE A 338 -12.12 3.21 14.22
N CYS A 339 -11.48 4.37 14.06
CA CYS A 339 -10.04 4.55 14.16
C CYS A 339 -9.70 5.49 15.31
N THR A 340 -8.80 5.07 16.20
CA THR A 340 -8.29 5.94 17.28
C THR A 340 -6.79 6.10 17.13
N PHE A 341 -6.32 7.32 16.89
CA PHE A 341 -4.90 7.62 16.83
C PHE A 341 -4.35 7.92 18.22
N VAL A 342 -3.33 7.17 18.63
CA VAL A 342 -2.75 7.26 19.98
C VAL A 342 -1.28 7.67 19.87
N ASN A 343 -1.00 8.89 20.30
CA ASN A 343 0.36 9.45 20.32
C ASN A 343 1.19 8.96 21.52
N ASP A 344 0.55 8.79 22.69
CA ASP A 344 1.20 8.31 23.90
C ASP A 344 0.91 6.81 24.10
N PRO A 345 1.94 5.94 24.06
CA PRO A 345 1.78 4.51 24.26
C PRO A 345 1.00 4.13 25.52
N ALA A 346 1.08 4.94 26.59
CA ALA A 346 0.37 4.70 27.84
C ALA A 346 -1.15 4.65 27.68
N HIS A 347 -1.71 5.37 26.71
CA HIS A 347 -3.15 5.40 26.44
C HIS A 347 -3.61 4.32 25.46
N THR A 348 -2.69 3.52 24.90
CA THR A 348 -3.03 2.51 23.89
C THR A 348 -4.00 1.46 24.45
N GLN A 349 -3.78 1.02 25.70
CA GLN A 349 -4.64 0.03 26.32
C GLN A 349 -6.07 0.56 26.51
N SER A 350 -6.22 1.78 27.03
CA SER A 350 -7.54 2.41 27.20
C SER A 350 -8.29 2.57 25.87
N ALA A 351 -7.59 2.95 24.80
CA ALA A 351 -8.19 3.06 23.46
C ALA A 351 -8.68 1.69 22.93
N ILE A 352 -7.93 0.61 23.19
CA ILE A 352 -8.36 -0.76 22.83
C ILE A 352 -9.64 -1.12 23.59
N GLU A 353 -9.67 -0.88 24.89
CA GLU A 353 -10.83 -1.19 25.75
C GLU A 353 -12.09 -0.43 25.31
N GLU A 354 -11.95 0.86 24.98
CA GLU A 354 -13.03 1.70 24.46
C GLU A 354 -13.61 1.14 23.15
N LEU A 355 -12.74 0.86 22.16
CA LEU A 355 -13.17 0.29 20.87
C LEU A 355 -13.82 -1.09 21.00
N LEU A 356 -13.36 -1.93 21.94
CA LEU A 356 -13.98 -3.22 22.21
C LEU A 356 -15.36 -3.10 22.87
N SER A 357 -15.55 -2.10 23.73
CA SER A 357 -16.82 -1.84 24.41
C SER A 357 -17.92 -1.35 23.44
N HIS A 358 -17.56 -0.48 22.50
CA HIS A 358 -18.48 0.03 21.47
C HIS A 358 -18.96 -1.06 20.50
N ASN A 359 -18.08 -2.00 20.12
CA ASN A 359 -18.48 -3.11 19.25
C ASN A 359 -19.42 -4.12 19.92
N SER A 360 -19.36 -4.22 21.25
CA SER A 360 -20.19 -5.15 22.03
C SER A 360 -21.64 -4.68 22.18
N SER A 361 -21.91 -3.40 21.90
CA SER A 361 -23.22 -2.74 22.07
C SER A 361 -24.00 -2.56 20.76
N THR A 362 -23.40 -2.81 19.60
CA THR A 362 -24.08 -2.91 18.30
C THR A 362 -24.48 -4.37 18.01
N PRO A 363 -25.77 -4.73 17.94
CA PRO A 363 -26.17 -6.07 17.53
C PRO A 363 -25.82 -6.30 16.06
N SER A 364 -25.22 -7.46 15.77
CA SER A 364 -24.91 -7.91 14.41
C SER A 364 -26.16 -7.86 13.52
N HIS A 365 -26.15 -7.01 12.49
CA HIS A 365 -27.08 -7.11 11.37
C HIS A 365 -26.77 -8.36 10.54
N SER A 366 -27.16 -9.52 11.06
CA SER A 366 -27.17 -10.79 10.34
C SER A 366 -28.56 -11.40 10.41
N SER A 367 -29.57 -10.68 9.90
CA SER A 367 -30.93 -11.21 9.76
C SER A 367 -31.87 -10.34 8.92
N MET A 368 -31.49 -9.89 7.72
CA MET A 368 -32.49 -9.38 6.76
C MET A 368 -32.12 -9.70 5.31
N SER A 369 -32.49 -10.91 4.86
CA SER A 369 -33.08 -11.16 3.53
C SER A 369 -33.39 -12.65 3.36
N ARG A 370 -34.42 -13.13 4.07
CA ARG A 370 -35.31 -14.17 3.54
C ARG A 370 -36.64 -13.48 3.26
N ILE A 371 -36.84 -13.00 2.03
CA ILE A 371 -38.18 -12.85 1.47
C ILE A 371 -38.12 -13.45 0.08
N ALA A 372 -38.80 -14.58 -0.03
CA ALA A 372 -39.21 -15.18 -1.28
C ALA A 372 -40.16 -14.22 -2.01
N TYR A 373 -39.96 -14.04 -3.32
CA TYR A 373 -40.88 -14.46 -4.38
C TYR A 373 -40.19 -14.33 -5.73
#